data_AF-A0AAU4URT5-F1
#
_entry.id   AF-A0AAU4URT5-F1
#
_cell.length_a   1.000
_cell.length_b   1.000
_cell.length_c   1.000
_cell.angle_alpha   90.00
_cell.angle_beta   90.00
_cell.angle_gamma   90.00
#
_symmetry.space_group_name_H-M   'P 1'
#
loop_
_entity.id
_entity.type
_entity.pdbx_description
1 polymer ?
#
loop_
_entity_poly.entity_id
_entity_poly.type
_entity_poly.pdbx_seq_one_letter_code
_entity_poly.pdbx_strand_id
1 'polypeptide(L)'
;MENRDYVDFLRDLLSLDETVRTQASNCVQDFVNLLSVTQARVVGDLIAMLAPREESRVALEALLHALSDLDGCGKLEGVDLSPLGEIPESMIHVEHRVYMDAFAEDIARAE
;
A
#
# COMPACT_ATOMS: atom_id res chain seq x y z
N MET A 1 10.35 -11.38 -8.92
CA MET A 1 11.36 -10.33 -8.86
C MET A 1 12.57 -10.91 -8.17
N GLU A 2 13.78 -10.56 -8.61
CA GLU A 2 15.00 -11.03 -7.93
C GLU A 2 15.04 -10.50 -6.49
N ASN A 3 15.64 -11.28 -5.57
CA ASN A 3 15.61 -10.97 -4.14
C ASN A 3 16.27 -9.61 -3.83
N ARG A 4 17.37 -9.29 -4.50
CA ARG A 4 18.06 -8.00 -4.34
C ARG A 4 17.13 -6.83 -4.68
N ASP A 5 16.51 -6.87 -5.85
CA ASP A 5 15.65 -5.78 -6.33
C ASP A 5 14.39 -5.65 -5.45
N TYR A 6 13.88 -6.77 -4.92
CA TYR A 6 12.80 -6.75 -3.92
C TYR A 6 13.21 -6.06 -2.61
N VAL A 7 14.39 -6.36 -2.08
CA VAL A 7 14.88 -5.75 -0.84
C VAL A 7 15.15 -4.26 -1.05
N ASP A 8 15.69 -3.87 -2.20
CA ASP A 8 15.93 -2.46 -2.51
C ASP A 8 14.60 -1.69 -2.63
N PHE A 9 13.58 -2.28 -3.28
CA PHE A 9 12.23 -1.73 -3.28
C PHE A 9 11.66 -1.54 -1.86
N LEU A 10 11.78 -2.55 -0.99
CA LEU A 10 11.29 -2.43 0.39
C LEU A 10 12.00 -1.31 1.17
N ARG A 11 13.29 -1.07 0.91
CA ARG A 11 14.04 0.03 1.52
C ARG A 11 13.52 1.39 1.04
N ASP A 12 13.26 1.51 -0.25
CA ASP A 12 12.75 2.75 -0.82
C ASP A 12 11.33 3.06 -0.31
N LEU A 13 10.48 2.02 -0.17
CA LEU A 13 9.15 2.14 0.42
C LEU A 13 9.20 2.59 1.90
N LEU A 14 10.24 2.19 2.64
CA LEU A 14 10.45 2.57 4.04
C LEU A 14 11.33 3.82 4.20
N SER A 15 11.65 4.51 3.10
CA SER A 15 12.51 5.68 3.13
C SER A 15 11.88 6.81 3.95
N LEU A 16 12.73 7.52 4.70
CA LEU A 16 12.34 8.77 5.38
C LEU A 16 12.15 9.92 4.38
N ASP A 17 12.68 9.79 3.16
CA ASP A 17 12.46 10.75 2.08
C ASP A 17 11.11 10.48 1.42
N GLU A 18 10.19 11.44 1.55
CA GLU A 18 8.86 11.42 0.94
C GLU A 18 8.91 11.17 -0.58
N THR A 19 9.86 11.78 -1.29
CA THR A 19 9.97 11.64 -2.74
C THR A 19 10.33 10.21 -3.12
N VAL A 20 11.27 9.61 -2.39
CA VAL A 20 11.71 8.22 -2.62
C VAL A 20 10.57 7.26 -2.34
N ARG A 21 9.87 7.42 -1.22
CA ARG A 21 8.75 6.55 -0.84
C ARG A 21 7.57 6.67 -1.79
N THR A 22 7.23 7.89 -2.21
CA THR A 22 6.18 8.14 -3.21
C THR A 22 6.52 7.48 -4.53
N GLN A 23 7.77 7.63 -4.99
CA GLN A 23 8.22 7.00 -6.24
C GLN A 23 8.18 5.47 -6.13
N ALA A 24 8.65 4.90 -5.02
CA ALA A 24 8.58 3.46 -4.79
C ALA A 24 7.15 2.94 -4.86
N SER A 25 6.21 3.62 -4.19
CA SER A 25 4.80 3.26 -4.17
C SER A 25 4.19 3.28 -5.57
N ASN A 26 4.45 4.35 -6.34
CA ASN A 26 3.97 4.48 -7.72
C ASN A 26 4.52 3.41 -8.68
N CYS A 27 5.72 2.88 -8.40
CA CYS A 27 6.32 1.84 -9.24
C CYS A 27 5.71 0.44 -8.99
N VAL A 28 4.85 0.24 -7.99
CA VAL A 28 4.28 -1.09 -7.68
C VAL A 28 3.57 -1.70 -8.89
N GLN A 29 2.82 -0.90 -9.65
CA GLN A 29 2.15 -1.34 -10.87
C GLN A 29 3.12 -1.97 -11.90
N ASP A 30 4.35 -1.47 -11.99
CA ASP A 30 5.33 -1.90 -12.99
C ASP A 30 5.85 -3.32 -12.74
N PHE A 31 5.83 -3.78 -11.48
CA PHE A 31 6.41 -5.06 -11.10
C PHE A 31 5.48 -5.96 -10.28
N VAL A 32 4.22 -5.58 -10.06
CA VAL A 32 3.25 -6.37 -9.27
C VAL A 32 3.14 -7.83 -9.73
N ASN A 33 3.18 -8.05 -11.05
CA ASN A 33 3.13 -9.38 -11.66
C ASN A 33 4.41 -10.21 -11.45
N LEU A 34 5.52 -9.54 -11.12
CA LEU A 34 6.79 -10.19 -10.80
C LEU A 34 6.85 -10.61 -9.34
N LEU A 35 5.98 -10.11 -8.47
CA LEU A 35 5.95 -10.48 -7.05
C LEU A 35 5.42 -11.91 -6.87
N SER A 36 6.18 -12.73 -6.13
CA SER A 36 5.61 -13.96 -5.55
C SER A 36 4.49 -13.62 -4.58
N VAL A 37 3.62 -14.59 -4.28
CA VAL A 37 2.50 -14.40 -3.33
C VAL A 37 3.01 -13.90 -1.98
N THR A 38 4.07 -14.51 -1.44
CA THR A 38 4.67 -14.09 -0.16
C THR A 38 5.22 -12.67 -0.22
N GLN A 39 5.91 -12.30 -1.30
CA GLN A 39 6.45 -10.95 -1.44
C GLN A 39 5.33 -9.92 -1.52
N ALA A 40 4.27 -10.20 -2.28
CA ALA A 40 3.15 -9.29 -2.42
C ALA A 40 2.39 -9.11 -1.09
N ARG A 41 2.22 -10.18 -0.30
CA ARG A 41 1.65 -10.09 1.05
C ARG A 41 2.45 -9.16 1.96
N VAL A 42 3.76 -9.37 2.04
CA VAL A 42 4.64 -8.51 2.86
C VAL A 42 4.55 -7.04 2.44
N VAL A 43 4.48 -6.78 1.13
CA VAL A 43 4.33 -5.41 0.61
C VAL A 43 2.97 -4.84 0.99
N GLY A 44 1.89 -5.61 0.84
CA GLY A 44 0.55 -5.20 1.24
C GLY A 44 0.46 -4.88 2.73
N ASP A 45 0.98 -5.76 3.59
CA ASP A 45 0.99 -5.57 5.05
C ASP A 45 1.78 -4.29 5.42
N LEU A 46 2.95 -4.09 4.80
CA LEU A 46 3.76 -2.90 5.03
C LEU A 46 3.04 -1.62 4.61
N ILE A 47 2.42 -1.61 3.43
CA ILE A 47 1.70 -0.43 2.95
C ILE A 47 0.50 -0.13 3.86
N ALA A 48 -0.27 -1.14 4.25
CA ALA A 48 -1.39 -0.98 5.16
C ALA A 48 -0.94 -0.39 6.50
N MET A 49 0.18 -0.84 7.06
CA MET A 49 0.75 -0.29 8.29
C MET A 49 1.30 1.15 8.16
N LEU A 50 1.83 1.51 6.98
CA LEU A 50 2.41 2.82 6.73
C LEU A 50 1.36 3.90 6.48
N ALA A 51 0.27 3.58 5.78
CA ALA A 51 -0.72 4.57 5.34
C ALA A 51 -1.31 5.43 6.49
N PRO A 52 -1.68 4.90 7.67
CA PRO A 52 -2.18 5.73 8.78
C PRO A 52 -1.15 6.65 9.41
N ARG A 53 0.14 6.41 9.15
CA ARG A 53 1.26 7.19 9.68
C ARG A 53 1.78 8.22 8.69
N GLU A 54 1.25 8.23 7.48
CA GLU A 54 1.69 9.12 6.42
C GLU A 54 1.07 10.51 6.57
N GLU A 55 1.92 11.53 6.68
CA GLU A 55 1.50 12.93 6.80
C GLU A 55 1.37 13.61 5.42
N SER A 56 2.13 13.13 4.43
CA SER A 56 2.04 13.66 3.07
C SER A 56 0.83 13.08 2.35
N ARG A 57 -0.07 13.97 1.92
CA ARG A 57 -1.21 13.61 1.06
C ARG A 57 -0.77 12.84 -0.18
N VAL A 58 0.31 13.28 -0.84
CA VAL A 58 0.77 12.68 -2.10
C VAL A 58 1.33 11.28 -1.87
N ALA A 59 2.11 11.11 -0.80
CA ALA A 59 2.63 9.80 -0.44
C ALA A 59 1.50 8.85 0.01
N LEU A 60 0.50 9.34 0.74
CA LEU A 60 -0.65 8.55 1.15
C LEU A 60 -1.46 8.07 -0.07
N GLU A 61 -1.71 8.96 -1.03
CA GLU A 61 -2.38 8.60 -2.27
C GLU A 61 -1.61 7.50 -3.02
N ALA A 62 -0.28 7.63 -3.13
CA ALA A 62 0.58 6.64 -3.78
C ALA A 62 0.55 5.28 -3.06
N LEU A 63 0.54 5.26 -1.73
CA LEU A 63 0.39 4.04 -0.93
C LEU A 63 -0.95 3.35 -1.17
N LEU A 64 -2.06 4.10 -1.14
CA LEU A 64 -3.40 3.56 -1.40
C LEU A 64 -3.54 3.06 -2.84
N HIS A 65 -2.95 3.76 -3.81
CA HIS A 65 -2.91 3.33 -5.19
C HIS A 65 -2.15 1.99 -5.35
N ALA A 66 -0.98 1.87 -4.71
CA ALA A 66 -0.20 0.63 -4.72
C ALA A 66 -0.96 -0.56 -4.12
N LEU A 67 -1.75 -0.36 -3.05
CA LEU A 67 -2.66 -1.40 -2.53
C LEU A 67 -3.73 -1.77 -3.56
N SER A 68 -4.30 -0.78 -4.27
CA SER A 68 -5.29 -1.04 -5.32
C SER A 68 -4.69 -1.83 -6.49
N ASP A 69 -3.43 -1.59 -6.85
CA ASP A 69 -2.73 -2.36 -7.89
C ASP A 69 -2.49 -3.81 -7.46
N LEU A 70 -2.11 -4.02 -6.20
CA LEU A 70 -1.99 -5.34 -5.61
C LEU A 70 -3.34 -6.07 -5.59
N ASP A 71 -4.42 -5.38 -5.23
CA ASP A 71 -5.77 -5.93 -5.21
C ASP A 71 -6.26 -6.32 -6.61
N GLY A 72 -6.12 -5.41 -7.58
CA GLY A 72 -6.47 -5.63 -8.97
C GLY A 72 -5.73 -6.82 -9.60
N CYS A 73 -4.58 -7.21 -9.05
CA CYS A 73 -3.82 -8.39 -9.45
C CYS A 73 -4.10 -9.65 -8.59
N GLY A 74 -5.07 -9.60 -7.68
CA GLY A 74 -5.43 -10.69 -6.77
C GLY A 74 -4.32 -11.02 -5.75
N LYS A 75 -3.50 -10.03 -5.38
CA LYS A 75 -2.33 -10.23 -4.51
C LYS A 75 -2.56 -9.90 -3.04
N LEU A 76 -3.73 -9.35 -2.68
CA LEU A 76 -4.07 -9.03 -1.30
C LEU A 76 -4.63 -10.19 -0.49
N GLU A 77 -4.72 -11.41 -1.05
CA GLU A 77 -5.20 -12.57 -0.30
C GLU A 77 -4.32 -12.83 0.93
N GLY A 78 -4.90 -12.62 2.12
CA GLY A 78 -4.24 -12.82 3.41
C GLY A 78 -3.40 -11.63 3.90
N VAL A 79 -3.54 -10.46 3.27
CA VAL A 79 -3.01 -9.18 3.78
C VAL A 79 -3.94 -8.64 4.87
N ASP A 80 -3.36 -8.10 5.94
CA ASP A 80 -4.11 -7.42 6.99
C ASP A 80 -4.33 -5.94 6.62
N LEU A 81 -5.53 -5.61 6.16
CA LEU A 81 -5.93 -4.24 5.81
C LEU A 81 -6.55 -3.47 6.98
N SER A 82 -6.72 -4.09 8.16
CA SER A 82 -7.28 -3.43 9.34
C SER A 82 -6.62 -2.12 9.73
N PRO A 83 -5.28 -1.92 9.56
CA PRO A 83 -4.66 -0.66 9.93
C PRO A 83 -5.21 0.54 9.14
N LEU A 84 -5.74 0.35 7.92
CA LEU A 84 -6.32 1.44 7.14
C LEU A 84 -7.50 2.11 7.86
N GLY A 85 -8.18 1.41 8.76
CA GLY A 85 -9.23 1.98 9.61
C GLY A 85 -8.73 3.06 10.59
N GLU A 86 -7.42 3.13 10.84
CA GLU A 86 -6.81 4.17 11.68
C GLU A 86 -6.64 5.51 10.95
N ILE A 87 -6.81 5.57 9.61
CA ILE A 87 -6.68 6.81 8.84
C ILE A 87 -7.83 7.76 9.25
N PRO A 88 -7.54 8.95 9.81
CA PRO A 88 -8.58 9.89 10.20
C PRO A 88 -9.41 10.34 8.99
N GLU A 89 -10.74 10.40 9.12
CA GLU A 89 -11.62 10.86 8.02
C GLU A 89 -11.22 12.22 7.45
N SER A 90 -10.65 13.11 8.27
CA SER A 90 -10.15 14.42 7.85
C SER A 90 -8.97 14.36 6.88
N MET A 91 -8.23 13.24 6.85
CA MET A 91 -7.12 12.96 5.93
C MET A 91 -7.56 12.17 4.70
N ILE A 92 -8.79 11.64 4.69
CA ILE A 92 -9.38 10.96 3.54
C ILE A 92 -9.91 12.03 2.56
N HIS A 93 -9.03 12.45 1.66
CA HIS A 93 -9.39 13.32 0.55
C HIS A 93 -10.33 12.61 -0.43
N VAL A 94 -11.04 13.38 -1.26
CA VAL A 94 -12.04 12.84 -2.21
C VAL A 94 -11.45 11.76 -3.12
N GLU A 95 -10.21 11.94 -3.55
CA GLU A 95 -9.46 10.96 -4.35
C GLU A 95 -9.11 9.68 -3.58
N HIS A 96 -8.93 9.75 -2.26
CA HIS A 96 -8.67 8.58 -1.41
C HIS A 96 -9.91 7.73 -1.16
N ARG A 97 -11.11 8.34 -1.21
CA ARG A 97 -12.37 7.65 -0.88
C ARG A 97 -12.63 6.45 -1.76
N VAL A 98 -12.27 6.52 -3.05
CA VAL A 98 -12.45 5.40 -3.98
C VAL A 98 -11.67 4.17 -3.52
N TYR A 99 -10.44 4.36 -3.01
CA TYR A 99 -9.65 3.27 -2.45
C TYR A 99 -10.22 2.77 -1.13
N MET A 100 -10.57 3.67 -0.22
CA MET A 100 -11.12 3.31 1.10
C MET A 100 -12.45 2.55 0.99
N ASP A 101 -13.32 2.95 0.06
CA ASP A 101 -14.59 2.27 -0.23
C ASP A 101 -14.34 0.86 -0.80
N ALA A 102 -13.30 0.69 -1.62
CA ALA A 102 -12.92 -0.62 -2.16
C ALA A 102 -12.45 -1.60 -1.07
N PHE A 103 -11.77 -1.09 -0.03
CA PHE A 103 -11.25 -1.90 1.08
C PHE A 103 -12.22 -2.02 2.27
N ALA A 104 -13.37 -1.35 2.23
CA ALA A 104 -14.26 -1.21 3.39
C ALA A 104 -14.73 -2.55 3.98
N GLU A 105 -15.03 -3.55 3.14
CA GLU A 105 -15.44 -4.88 3.61
C GLU A 105 -14.31 -5.63 4.33
N ASP A 106 -13.07 -5.48 3.87
CA ASP A 106 -11.92 -6.18 4.44
C ASP A 106 -11.41 -5.50 5.70
N ILE A 107 -11.53 -4.18 5.79
CA ILE A 107 -11.30 -3.42 7.02
C ILE A 107 -12.30 -3.85 8.10
N ALA A 108 -13.60 -3.93 7.76
CA ALA A 108 -14.66 -4.26 8.72
C ALA A 108 -14.65 -5.73 9.21
N ARG A 109 -14.01 -6.64 8.48
CA ARG A 109 -13.87 -8.06 8.87
C ARG A 109 -12.81 -8.30 9.94
N ALA A 110 -11.97 -7.32 10.22
CA ALA A 110 -10.89 -7.42 11.19
C ALA A 110 -11.23 -6.86 12.59
N GLU A 111 -12.42 -6.25 12.74
CA GLU A 111 -13.02 -5.82 14.02
C GLU A 111 -13.85 -6.94 14.68
#